data_AF-A0A1F8FAG5-F1
#
_entry.id   AF-A0A1F8FAG5-F1
#
_cell.length_a   1.000
_cell.length_b   1.000
_cell.length_c   1.000
_cell.angle_alpha   90.00
_cell.angle_beta   90.00
_cell.angle_gamma   90.00
#
_symmetry.space_group_name_H-M   'P 1'
#
loop_
_entity.id
_entity.type
_entity.pdbx_description
1 polymer ?
#
loop_
_entity_poly.entity_id
_entity_poly.type
_entity_poly.pdbx_seq_one_letter_code
_entity_poly.pdbx_strand_id
1 'polypeptide(L)' 'MLKKSTIIINKEGKWYVAKSAELGVVSQGRTLEQAEKNLKEAIELYLEDQPEKRRDLISGMPHISWLDL' A
#
# COMPACT_ATOMS: atom_id res chain seq x y z
N MET A 1 5.63 8.67 10.50
CA MET A 1 5.91 7.30 9.99
C MET A 1 4.58 6.64 9.65
N LEU A 2 4.36 6.25 8.39
CA LEU A 2 3.26 5.35 8.03
C LEU A 2 3.46 4.04 8.81
N LYS A 3 2.50 3.65 9.65
CA LYS A 3 2.52 2.32 10.26
C LYS A 3 2.00 1.30 9.25
N LYS A 4 2.65 0.14 9.27
CA LYS A 4 2.67 -0.90 8.23
C LYS A 4 1.25 -1.30 7.78
N SER A 5 0.97 -1.04 6.51
CA SER A 5 -0.10 -1.64 5.74
C SER A 5 0.43 -2.87 4.99
N THR A 6 -0.36 -3.92 4.91
CA THR A 6 -0.12 -5.08 4.05
C THR A 6 -0.32 -4.65 2.61
N ILE A 7 0.74 -4.76 1.81
CA ILE A 7 0.71 -4.46 0.39
C ILE A 7 0.67 -5.79 -0.37
N ILE A 8 -0.34 -5.95 -1.20
CA ILE A 8 -0.48 -7.07 -2.13
C ILE A 8 -0.10 -6.54 -3.51
N ILE A 9 0.83 -7.19 -4.19
CA ILE A 9 1.23 -6.82 -5.55
C ILE A 9 0.99 -7.99 -6.49
N ASN A 10 0.16 -7.78 -7.50
CA ASN A 10 -0.11 -8.75 -8.54
C ASN A 10 0.42 -8.27 -9.88
N LYS A 11 0.91 -9.19 -10.72
CA LYS A 11 1.29 -8.88 -12.09
C LYS A 11 0.09 -9.07 -13.02
N GLU A 12 -0.36 -7.99 -13.63
CA GLU A 12 -1.48 -7.96 -14.56
C GLU A 12 -0.99 -7.52 -15.94
N GLY A 13 -0.72 -8.51 -16.80
CA GLY A 13 -0.16 -8.29 -18.13
C GLY A 13 1.19 -7.56 -18.07
N LYS A 14 1.21 -6.29 -18.52
CA LYS A 14 2.41 -5.43 -18.56
C LYS A 14 2.58 -4.56 -17.31
N TRP A 15 1.73 -4.73 -16.30
CA TRP A 15 1.69 -3.89 -15.11
C TRP A 15 1.87 -4.73 -13.85
N TYR A 16 2.43 -4.10 -12.84
CA TYR A 16 2.35 -4.52 -11.45
C TYR A 16 1.31 -3.65 -10.76
N VAL A 17 0.27 -4.27 -10.21
CA VAL A 17 -0.83 -3.60 -9.51
C VAL A 17 -0.63 -3.84 -8.03
N ALA A 18 -0.41 -2.76 -7.27
CA ALA A 18 -0.15 -2.78 -5.85
C ALA A 18 -1.37 -2.23 -5.09
N LYS A 19 -1.81 -2.93 -4.04
CA LYS A 19 -2.98 -2.58 -3.23
C LYS A 19 -2.65 -2.65 -1.74
N SER A 20 -3.07 -1.64 -0.97
CA SER A 20 -3.13 -1.73 0.49
C SER A 20 -4.40 -2.47 0.92
N ALA A 21 -4.25 -3.52 1.72
CA ALA A 21 -5.38 -4.29 2.24
C ALA A 21 -6.23 -3.48 3.23
N GLU A 22 -5.58 -2.66 4.05
CA GLU A 22 -6.20 -1.89 5.13
C GLU A 22 -6.89 -0.63 4.63
N LEU A 23 -6.29 0.03 3.62
CA LEU A 23 -6.78 1.32 3.13
C LEU A 23 -7.62 1.20 1.87
N GLY A 24 -7.54 0.06 1.17
CA GLY A 24 -8.16 -0.13 -0.13
C GLY A 24 -7.55 0.75 -1.23
N VAL A 25 -6.45 1.46 -0.95
CA VAL A 25 -5.73 2.29 -1.92
C VAL A 25 -5.01 1.37 -2.91
N VAL A 26 -5.12 1.69 -4.19
CA VAL A 26 -4.53 0.94 -5.29
C VAL A 26 -3.67 1.86 -6.13
N SER A 27 -2.53 1.36 -6.60
CA SER A 27 -1.68 2.01 -7.59
C SER A 27 -1.01 0.97 -8.49
N GLN A 28 -0.30 1.42 -9.51
CA GLN A 28 0.33 0.52 -10.48
C GLN A 28 1.68 1.06 -10.99
N GLY A 29 2.53 0.16 -11.48
CA GLY A 29 3.83 0.50 -12.07
C GLY A 29 4.28 -0.52 -13.11
N ARG A 30 5.27 -0.16 -13.94
CA ARG A 30 5.84 -1.10 -14.93
C ARG A 30 6.87 -2.06 -14.32
N THR A 31 7.34 -1.75 -13.12
CA THR A 31 8.18 -2.59 -12.28
C THR A 31 7.57 -2.71 -10.88
N LEU A 32 8.03 -3.70 -10.10
CA LEU A 32 7.65 -3.84 -8.69
C LEU A 32 7.95 -2.56 -7.90
N GLU A 33 9.16 -2.03 -8.05
CA GLU A 33 9.61 -0.80 -7.38
C GLU A 33 8.73 0.41 -7.73
N GLN A 34 8.32 0.51 -9.00
CA GLN A 34 7.46 1.61 -9.43
C GLN A 34 6.04 1.47 -8.87
N ALA A 35 5.48 0.25 -8.84
CA ALA A 35 4.16 0.02 -8.26
C ALA A 35 4.16 0.31 -6.76
N GLU A 36 5.22 -0.08 -6.04
CA GLU A 36 5.39 0.21 -4.62
C GLU A 36 5.53 1.71 -4.36
N LYS A 37 6.40 2.40 -5.11
CA LYS A 37 6.58 3.85 -4.97
C LYS A 37 5.28 4.60 -5.21
N ASN A 38 4.58 4.29 -6.30
CA ASN A 38 3.34 4.96 -6.65
C ASN A 38 2.23 4.67 -5.63
N LEU A 39 2.22 3.47 -5.00
CA LEU A 39 1.29 3.15 -3.92
C LEU A 39 1.59 3.96 -2.65
N LYS A 40 2.87 4.14 -2.29
CA LYS A 40 3.25 4.97 -1.13
C LYS A 40 2.77 6.42 -1.29
N GLU A 41 3.01 7.02 -2.45
CA GLU A 41 2.54 8.37 -2.77
C GLU A 41 1.01 8.45 -2.72
N ALA A 42 0.31 7.47 -3.28
CA ALA A 42 -1.16 7.42 -3.24
C ALA A 42 -1.71 7.29 -1.80
N ILE A 43 -1.05 6.53 -0.94
CA ILE A 43 -1.44 6.42 0.48
C ILE A 43 -1.17 7.73 1.22
N GLU A 44 -0.03 8.38 0.98
CA GLU A 44 0.27 9.68 1.58
C GLU A 44 -0.81 10.71 1.23
N LEU A 45 -1.15 10.83 -0.05
CA LEU A 45 -2.25 11.69 -0.52
C LEU A 45 -3.59 11.31 0.11
N TYR A 46 -3.93 10.01 0.19
CA TYR A 46 -5.17 9.55 0.81
C TYR A 46 -5.29 9.94 2.29
N LEU A 47 -4.17 9.97 3.02
CA LEU A 47 -4.10 10.26 4.45
C LEU A 47 -3.91 11.75 4.77
N GLU A 48 -3.61 12.59 3.78
CA GLU A 48 -3.56 14.05 3.95
C GLU A 48 -4.93 14.61 4.33
N ASP A 49 -6.00 14.10 3.72
CA ASP A 49 -7.37 14.56 3.94
C ASP A 49 -8.13 13.80 5.06
N GLN A 50 -7.49 12.83 5.74
CA GLN A 50 -8.13 11.93 6.72
C GLN A 50 -7.32 11.77 8.02
N PRO A 51 -7.30 12.81 8.88
CA PRO A 51 -6.47 12.83 10.09
C PRO A 51 -6.83 11.75 11.12
N GLU A 52 -8.09 11.30 11.18
CA GLU A 52 -8.56 10.23 12.06
C GLU A 52 -8.03 8.85 11.66
N LYS A 53 -8.04 8.50 10.36
CA LYS A 53 -7.52 7.20 9.87
C LYS A 53 -6.02 7.05 10.04
N ARG A 54 -5.28 8.16 10.04
CA ARG A 54 -3.85 8.19 10.36
C ARG A 54 -3.59 7.65 11.78
N ARG A 55 -4.54 7.81 12.70
CA ARG A 55 -4.41 7.44 14.11
C ARG A 55 -4.66 5.95 14.35
N ASP A 56 -5.58 5.33 13.60
CA ASP A 56 -5.90 3.89 13.72
C ASP A 56 -4.79 2.98 13.20
N LEU A 57 -4.06 3.41 12.16
CA LEU A 57 -2.87 2.71 11.68
C LEU A 57 -1.76 2.62 12.75
N ILE A 58 -1.80 3.46 13.78
CA ILE A 58 -0.79 3.52 14.85
C ILE A 58 -0.99 2.40 15.90
N SER A 59 -2.04 1.59 15.84
CA SER A 59 -2.50 0.77 16.99
C SER A 59 -2.26 -0.76 16.93
N GLY A 60 -1.35 -1.31 16.10
CA GLY A 60 -1.17 -2.77 16.06
C GLY A 60 0.22 -3.24 15.62
N MET A 61 0.71 -4.32 16.25
CA MET A 61 2.03 -4.93 16.02
C MET A 61 2.09 -5.57 14.61
N PRO A 62 3.17 -5.38 13.83
CA PRO A 62 3.13 -5.71 12.41
C PRO A 62 3.59 -7.13 12.03
N HIS A 63 2.87 -7.77 11.10
CA HIS A 63 3.27 -8.98 10.38
C HIS A 63 3.32 -8.69 8.86
N ILE A 64 4.36 -9.14 8.16
CA ILE A 64 4.49 -9.02 6.70
C ILE A 64 4.48 -10.45 6.16
N SER A 65 3.47 -10.81 5.38
CA SER A 65 3.41 -12.08 4.65
C SER A 65 3.58 -11.80 3.15
N TRP A 66 4.69 -12.24 2.57
CA TRP A 66 4.80 -12.41 1.13
C TRP A 66 3.92 -13.60 0.75
N LEU A 67 2.72 -13.35 0.21
CA LEU A 67 1.88 -14.39 -0.33
C LEU A 67 2.20 -14.56 -1.82
N ASP A 68 2.90 -15.67 -2.06
CA ASP A 68 3.00 -16.45 -3.30
C ASP A 68 3.56 -15.79 -4.56
N LEU A 69 4.88 -15.98 -4.73
CA LEU A 69 5.47 -16.30 -6.04
C LEU A 69 5.48 -17.81 -6.22
#